data_AF-A0A495J313-F1
#
_entry.id   AF-A0A495J313-F1
#
_cell.length_a   1.000
_cell.length_b   1.000
_cell.length_c   1.000
_cell.angle_alpha   90.00
_cell.angle_beta   90.00
_cell.angle_gamma   90.00
#
_symmetry.space_group_name_H-M   'P 1'
#
loop_
_entity.id
_entity.type
_entity.pdbx_description
1 polymer ?
#
loop_
_entity_poly.entity_id
_entity_poly.type
_entity_poly.pdbx_seq_one_letter_code
_entity_poly.pdbx_strand_id
1 'polypeptide(L)' 'MRIFKRKPKALSPRQEQRAGRIAGAILQKQRQAADYLNSRTAGISGKRWLILLILFCATFGSYCLYLLIQDFNSLNH' A
#
# COMPACT_ATOMS: atom_id res chain seq x y z
N MET A 1 6.32 32.39 -17.16
CA MET A 1 7.66 32.03 -17.67
C MET A 1 7.75 30.50 -17.85
N ARG A 2 7.99 30.01 -19.08
CA ARG A 2 8.00 28.60 -19.50
C ARG A 2 9.42 28.00 -19.47
N ILE A 3 10.10 28.06 -18.33
CA ILE A 3 11.57 27.85 -18.27
C ILE A 3 11.99 26.36 -18.30
N PHE A 4 11.05 25.41 -18.16
CA PHE A 4 11.38 23.98 -18.24
C PHE A 4 10.45 23.20 -19.17
N LYS A 5 10.41 23.58 -20.45
CA LYS A 5 9.89 22.67 -21.48
C LYS A 5 10.98 21.67 -21.87
N ARG A 6 11.11 20.58 -21.10
CA ARG A 6 11.88 19.41 -21.54
C ARG A 6 11.16 18.84 -22.77
N LYS A 7 11.82 18.85 -23.92
CA LYS A 7 11.33 18.11 -25.10
C LYS A 7 11.30 16.62 -24.70
N PRO A 8 10.20 15.88 -24.91
CA PRO A 8 10.21 14.45 -24.68
C PRO A 8 11.31 13.87 -25.55
N LYS A 9 12.33 13.29 -24.89
CA LYS A 9 13.41 12.62 -25.59
C LYS A 9 12.76 11.42 -26.27
N ALA A 10 12.63 11.46 -27.59
CA ALA A 10 12.13 10.34 -28.38
C ALA A 10 12.97 9.13 -27.99
N LEU A 11 12.34 8.17 -27.32
CA LEU A 11 13.00 6.94 -26.94
C LEU A 11 13.28 6.19 -28.22
N SER A 12 14.44 5.55 -28.32
CA SER A 12 14.67 4.65 -29.46
C SER A 12 13.57 3.58 -29.46
N PRO A 13 13.12 3.07 -30.61
CA PRO A 13 12.09 2.03 -30.68
C PRO A 13 12.39 0.82 -29.77
N ARG A 14 13.67 0.51 -29.58
CA ARG A 14 14.14 -0.55 -28.67
C ARG A 14 13.92 -0.22 -27.19
N GLN A 15 14.03 1.04 -26.79
CA GLN A 15 13.76 1.49 -25.42
C GLN A 15 12.27 1.48 -25.10
N GLU A 16 11.42 1.93 -26.03
CA GLU A 16 9.97 1.87 -25.87
C GLU A 16 9.48 0.43 -25.75
N GLN A 17 10.00 -0.47 -26.60
CA GLN A 17 9.67 -1.90 -26.54
C GLN A 17 10.07 -2.55 -25.21
N ARG A 18 11.27 -2.22 -24.70
CA ARG A 18 11.73 -2.70 -23.38
C ARG A 18 10.88 -2.13 -22.24
N ALA A 19 10.57 -0.84 -22.27
CA ALA A 19 9.73 -0.19 -21.27
C ALA A 19 8.32 -0.79 -21.26
N GLY A 20 7.72 -1.02 -22.43
CA GLY A 20 6.42 -1.69 -22.57
C GLY A 20 6.44 -3.11 -22.00
N ARG A 21 7.52 -3.87 -22.21
CA ARG A 21 7.66 -5.22 -21.64
C ARG A 21 7.77 -5.21 -20.12
N ILE A 22 8.51 -4.25 -19.55
CA ILE A 22 8.63 -4.08 -18.09
C ILE A 22 7.29 -3.64 -17.49
N ALA A 23 6.63 -2.64 -18.08
CA ALA A 23 5.33 -2.18 -17.64
C ALA A 23 4.28 -3.31 -17.70
N GLY A 24 4.28 -4.10 -18.78
CA GLY A 24 3.42 -5.27 -18.90
C GLY A 24 3.68 -6.32 -17.82
N ALA A 25 4.94 -6.60 -17.50
CA ALA A 25 5.29 -7.54 -16.44
C ALA A 25 4.86 -7.05 -15.05
N ILE A 26 5.06 -5.76 -14.76
CA ILE A 26 4.60 -5.14 -13.50
C ILE A 26 3.08 -5.20 -13.41
N LEU A 27 2.37 -4.84 -14.48
CA LEU A 27 0.91 -4.85 -14.51
C LEU A 27 0.36 -6.27 -14.32
N GLN A 28 0.98 -7.28 -14.91
CA GLN A 28 0.62 -8.69 -14.70
C GLN A 28 0.78 -9.09 -13.23
N LYS A 29 1.88 -8.70 -12.58
CA LYS A 29 2.10 -9.00 -11.15
C LYS A 29 1.11 -8.26 -10.25
N GLN A 30 0.81 -7.00 -10.54
CA GLN A 30 -0.21 -6.24 -9.82
C GLN A 30 -1.58 -6.90 -9.95
N ARG A 31 -1.95 -7.33 -11.16
CA ARG A 31 -3.20 -8.01 -11.42
C ARG A 31 -3.29 -9.35 -10.69
N GLN A 32 -2.24 -10.18 -10.74
CA GLN A 32 -2.18 -11.43 -9.98
C GLN A 32 -2.35 -11.21 -8.47
N ALA A 33 -1.70 -10.19 -7.92
CA ALA A 33 -1.84 -9.83 -6.51
C ALA A 33 -3.27 -9.36 -6.18
N ALA A 34 -3.85 -8.50 -7.02
CA ALA A 34 -5.22 -8.03 -6.86
C ALA A 34 -6.23 -9.18 -6.95
N ASP A 35 -6.11 -10.06 -7.94
CA ASP A 35 -6.97 -11.23 -8.12
C ASP A 35 -6.83 -12.19 -6.93
N TYR A 36 -5.61 -12.42 -6.43
CA TYR A 36 -5.38 -13.21 -5.23
C TYR A 36 -6.06 -12.60 -4.01
N LEU A 37 -5.85 -11.30 -3.75
CA LEU A 37 -6.46 -10.60 -2.61
C LEU A 37 -7.98 -10.58 -2.72
N ASN A 38 -8.52 -10.33 -3.92
CA ASN A 38 -9.95 -10.39 -4.18
C ASN A 38 -10.50 -11.80 -3.92
N SER A 39 -9.81 -12.86 -4.37
CA SER A 39 -10.23 -14.24 -4.12
C SER A 39 -10.25 -14.60 -2.62
N ARG A 40 -9.27 -14.11 -1.85
CA ARG A 40 -9.20 -14.33 -0.40
C ARG A 40 -10.26 -13.53 0.37
N THR A 41 -10.67 -12.38 -0.17
CA THR A 41 -11.58 -11.45 0.50
C THR A 41 -13.01 -11.51 -0.03
N ALA A 42 -13.27 -12.22 -1.13
CA ALA A 42 -14.58 -12.35 -1.78
C ALA A 42 -15.67 -12.90 -0.85
N GLY A 43 -15.32 -13.77 0.11
CA GLY A 43 -16.26 -14.32 1.09
C GLY A 43 -16.44 -13.48 2.36
N ILE A 44 -15.73 -12.35 2.47
CA ILE A 44 -15.79 -11.49 3.65
C ILE A 44 -16.83 -10.40 3.41
N SER A 45 -17.94 -10.45 4.15
CA SER A 45 -18.94 -9.40 4.10
C SER A 45 -18.37 -8.07 4.61
N GLY A 46 -18.89 -6.94 4.10
CA GLY A 46 -18.46 -5.61 4.55
C GLY A 46 -18.55 -5.41 6.08
N LYS A 47 -19.53 -6.05 6.73
CA LYS A 47 -19.66 -6.05 8.20
C LYS A 47 -18.49 -6.76 8.89
N ARG A 48 -18.02 -7.89 8.35
CA ARG A 48 -16.84 -8.61 8.88
C ARG A 48 -15.57 -7.76 8.73
N TRP A 49 -15.42 -7.07 7.60
CA TRP A 49 -14.33 -6.13 7.39
C TRP A 49 -14.33 -4.97 8.40
N LEU A 50 -15.51 -4.40 8.67
CA LEU A 50 -15.65 -3.36 9.68
C LEU A 50 -15.28 -3.86 11.08
N ILE A 51 -15.73 -5.06 11.45
CA ILE A 51 -15.38 -5.67 12.74
C ILE A 51 -13.87 -5.89 12.84
N LEU A 52 -13.23 -6.44 11.81
CA LEU A 52 -11.78 -6.64 11.77
C LEU A 52 -11.03 -5.31 11.91
N LEU A 53 -11.51 -4.25 11.26
CA LEU A 53 -10.93 -2.92 11.37
C LEU A 53 -11.04 -2.37 12.80
N ILE A 54 -12.21 -2.50 13.42
CA ILE A 54 -12.43 -2.07 14.81
C ILE A 54 -11.50 -2.82 15.76
N LEU A 55 -11.40 -4.15 15.61
CA LEU A 55 -10.51 -4.97 16.44
C LEU A 55 -9.04 -4.60 16.25
N PHE A 56 -8.62 -4.35 15.00
CA PHE A 56 -7.28 -3.87 14.69
C PHE A 56 -7.01 -2.54 15.41
N CYS A 57 -7.87 -1.54 15.23
CA CYS A 57 -7.72 -0.24 15.85
C CYS A 57 -7.71 -0.32 17.39
N ALA A 58 -8.62 -1.10 17.98
CA ALA A 58 -8.67 -1.28 19.43
C ALA A 58 -7.39 -1.93 19.96
N THR A 59 -6.91 -3.00 19.33
CA THR A 59 -5.72 -3.72 19.79
C THR A 59 -4.47 -2.86 19.71
N PHE A 60 -4.21 -2.26 18.54
CA PHE A 60 -3.02 -1.44 18.35
C PHE A 60 -3.12 -0.10 19.09
N GLY A 61 -4.29 0.52 19.11
CA GLY A 61 -4.53 1.75 19.87
C GLY A 61 -4.32 1.56 21.36
N SER A 62 -4.89 0.49 21.94
CA SER A 62 -4.67 0.14 23.34
C SER A 62 -3.21 -0.20 23.63
N TYR A 63 -2.52 -0.90 22.72
CA TYR A 63 -1.08 -1.18 22.87
C TYR A 63 -0.24 0.10 22.89
N CYS A 64 -0.48 1.03 21.98
CA CYS A 64 0.19 2.33 21.98
C CYS A 64 -0.07 3.10 23.28
N LEU A 65 -1.32 3.11 23.76
CA LEU A 65 -1.66 3.76 25.03
C LEU A 65 -0.94 3.10 26.21
N TYR A 66 -0.88 1.76 26.23
CA TYR A 66 -0.14 1.00 27.23
C TYR A 66 1.34 1.39 27.25
N LEU A 67 1.99 1.45 26.08
CA LEU A 67 3.39 1.86 25.97
C LEU A 67 3.62 3.28 26.50
N LEU A 68 2.72 4.22 26.20
CA LEU A 68 2.81 5.58 26.73
C LEU A 68 2.67 5.60 28.25
N ILE A 69 1.68 4.90 28.81
CA ILE A 69 1.49 4.82 30.27
C ILE A 69 2.72 4.19 30.93
N GLN A 70 3.26 3.13 30.34
CA GLN A 70 4.46 2.46 30.83
C GLN A 70 5.66 3.42 30.86
N ASP A 71 5.86 4.19 29.80
CA ASP A 71 6.94 5.17 29.70
C ASP A 71 6.77 6.30 30.72
N PHE A 72 5.57 6.87 30.84
CA PHE A 72 5.25 7.89 31.84
C PHE A 72 5.46 7.42 33.29
N ASN A 73 5.10 6.17 33.59
CA ASN A 73 5.35 5.60 34.91
C ASN A 73 6.84 5.36 35.17
N SER A 74 7.61 5.04 34.13
CA SER A 74 9.06 4.84 34.23
C SER A 74 9.83 6.16 34.41
N LEU A 75 9.28 7.27 33.90
CA LEU A 75 9.87 8.63 34.03
C LEU A 75 9.56 9.31 35.38
N ASN A 76 8.50 8.89 36.07
CA ASN A 76 8.09 9.45 37.36
C ASN A 76 8.73 8.74 38.57
N HIS A 77 9.68 7.83 38.33
CA HIS A 77 10.36 7.03 39.35
C HIS A 77 11.87 7.22 39.27
#